data_AF-A0A355FPR7-F1
#
_entry.id   AF-A0A355FPR7-F1
#
_cell.length_a   1.000
_cell.length_b   1.000
_cell.length_c   1.000
_cell.angle_alpha   90.00
_cell.angle_beta   90.00
_cell.angle_gamma   90.00
#
_symmetry.space_group_name_H-M   'P 1'
#
loop_
_entity.id
_entity.type
_entity.pdbx_description
1 polymer ?
#
loop_
_entity_poly.entity_id
_entity_poly.type
_entity_poly.pdbx_seq_one_letter_code
_entity_poly.pdbx_strand_id
1 'polypeptide(L)'
;KMMLNLVKPKYFVPIHGEYRHLVQHARLAQEMGVPNENVFIPEIGDVMEFTARSGRMAGRVTSGRIFVDGLGVGDVGSVVLRDRKQLSQDGILITVVTIDRENGQVIAGPDVISRGFVYVRESEALMEEVRVKVKEALDKCQTQGNSDWSFMKSQIRETLSRFLYERTKRRPMILPIITEV
;
A
#
# COMPACT_ATOMS: atom_id res chain seq x y z
N LYS A 1 -0.71 17.50 -35.94
CA LYS A 1 -1.34 17.95 -37.21
C LYS A 1 -0.45 17.70 -38.43
N MET A 2 0.76 18.28 -38.53
CA MET A 2 1.66 18.08 -39.68
C MET A 2 1.95 16.59 -39.99
N MET A 3 2.31 15.79 -38.98
CA MET A 3 2.56 14.35 -39.15
C MET A 3 1.34 13.61 -39.75
N LEU A 4 0.14 13.86 -39.21
CA LEU A 4 -1.10 13.22 -39.69
C LEU A 4 -1.39 13.57 -41.16
N ASN A 5 -1.13 14.82 -41.56
CA ASN A 5 -1.29 15.27 -42.95
C ASN A 5 -0.29 14.65 -43.92
N LEU A 6 0.93 14.40 -43.47
CA LEU A 6 1.97 13.79 -44.29
C LEU A 6 1.74 12.28 -44.45
N VAL A 7 1.40 11.59 -43.37
CA VAL A 7 1.26 10.13 -43.34
C VAL A 7 -0.08 9.66 -43.90
N LYS A 8 -1.16 10.43 -43.71
CA LYS A 8 -2.54 10.07 -44.10
C LYS A 8 -2.92 8.64 -43.66
N PRO A 9 -2.88 8.35 -42.35
CA PRO A 9 -3.03 6.98 -41.86
C PRO A 9 -4.46 6.47 -42.06
N LYS A 10 -4.60 5.20 -42.47
CA LYS A 10 -5.90 4.51 -42.50
C LYS A 10 -6.44 4.25 -41.09
N TYR A 11 -5.56 3.85 -40.17
CA TYR A 11 -5.84 3.61 -38.77
C TYR A 11 -4.91 4.45 -37.90
N PHE A 12 -5.41 4.99 -36.80
CA PHE A 12 -4.64 5.81 -35.89
C PHE A 12 -4.68 5.27 -34.47
N VAL A 13 -3.50 5.16 -33.86
CA VAL A 13 -3.32 4.72 -32.48
C VAL A 13 -2.47 5.79 -31.78
N PRO A 14 -3.04 6.60 -30.87
CA PRO A 14 -2.24 7.51 -30.08
C PRO A 14 -1.42 6.69 -29.08
N ILE A 15 -0.13 6.96 -29.02
CA ILE A 15 0.81 6.38 -28.07
C ILE A 15 1.47 7.49 -27.26
N HIS A 16 2.11 7.12 -26.15
CA HIS A 16 2.92 7.99 -25.30
C HIS A 16 2.13 9.16 -24.69
N GLY A 17 1.48 8.91 -23.55
CA GLY A 17 0.85 9.93 -22.73
C GLY A 17 -0.15 9.33 -21.75
N GLU A 18 -0.59 10.13 -20.79
CA GLU A 18 -1.77 9.79 -19.99
C GLU A 18 -3.02 9.75 -20.86
N TYR A 19 -4.06 9.09 -20.35
CA TYR A 19 -5.32 8.89 -21.06
C TYR A 19 -5.90 10.19 -21.67
N ARG A 20 -5.84 11.31 -20.93
CA ARG A 20 -6.26 12.63 -21.43
C ARG A 20 -5.51 13.08 -22.69
N HIS A 21 -4.21 12.80 -22.77
CA HIS A 21 -3.40 13.13 -23.94
C HIS A 21 -3.78 12.25 -25.12
N LEU A 22 -4.01 10.95 -24.88
CA LEU A 22 -4.41 10.00 -25.91
C LEU A 22 -5.77 10.35 -26.51
N VAL A 23 -6.75 10.69 -25.66
CA VAL A 23 -8.08 11.16 -26.10
C VAL A 23 -7.98 12.43 -26.93
N GLN A 24 -7.16 13.40 -26.51
CA GLN A 24 -7.00 14.64 -27.28
C GLN A 24 -6.28 14.40 -28.61
N HIS A 25 -5.31 13.48 -28.64
CA HIS A 25 -4.61 13.11 -29.87
C HIS A 25 -5.51 12.32 -30.83
N ALA A 26 -6.40 11.47 -30.31
CA ALA A 26 -7.45 10.80 -31.07
C ALA A 26 -8.40 11.81 -31.72
N ARG A 27 -8.90 12.79 -30.95
CA ARG A 27 -9.72 13.90 -31.47
C ARG A 27 -8.99 14.69 -32.55
N LEU A 28 -7.71 14.96 -32.33
CA LEU A 28 -6.85 15.61 -33.32
C LEU A 28 -6.79 14.82 -34.63
N ALA A 29 -6.67 13.50 -34.58
CA ALA A 29 -6.68 12.66 -35.78
C ALA A 29 -8.03 12.70 -36.50
N GLN A 30 -9.14 12.75 -35.76
CA GLN A 30 -10.48 12.89 -36.32
C GLN A 30 -10.67 14.22 -37.04
N GLU A 31 -10.23 15.33 -36.42
CA GLU A 31 -10.24 16.66 -37.05
C GLU A 31 -9.41 16.71 -38.35
N MET A 32 -8.37 15.88 -38.45
CA MET A 32 -7.52 15.77 -39.63
C MET A 32 -8.04 14.77 -40.67
N GLY A 33 -9.22 14.17 -40.47
CA GLY A 33 -9.91 13.34 -41.45
C GLY A 33 -9.80 11.83 -41.24
N VAL A 34 -9.25 11.35 -40.12
CA VAL A 34 -9.27 9.91 -39.79
C VAL A 34 -10.66 9.53 -39.25
N PRO A 35 -11.37 8.55 -39.84
CA PRO A 35 -12.68 8.12 -39.33
C PRO A 35 -12.61 7.65 -37.87
N ASN A 36 -13.61 8.01 -37.06
CA ASN A 36 -13.65 7.66 -35.63
C ASN A 36 -13.51 6.14 -35.39
N GLU A 37 -14.15 5.32 -36.23
CA GLU A 37 -14.05 3.86 -36.21
C GLU A 37 -12.64 3.30 -36.45
N ASN A 38 -11.74 4.11 -37.02
CA ASN A 38 -10.36 3.76 -37.29
C ASN A 38 -9.37 4.33 -36.26
N VAL A 39 -9.87 4.99 -35.21
CA VAL A 39 -9.06 5.54 -34.12
C VAL A 39 -9.20 4.65 -32.89
N PHE A 40 -8.10 4.04 -32.47
CA PHE A 40 -8.08 3.13 -31.31
C PHE A 40 -7.31 3.77 -30.17
N ILE A 41 -7.88 3.80 -28.97
CA ILE A 41 -7.18 4.26 -27.74
C ILE A 41 -6.94 3.02 -26.86
N PRO A 42 -5.75 2.39 -26.95
CA PRO A 42 -5.47 1.16 -26.22
C PRO A 42 -5.04 1.42 -24.78
N GLU A 43 -5.28 0.46 -23.90
CA GLU A 43 -4.64 0.35 -22.59
C GLU A 43 -3.38 -0.54 -22.66
N ILE A 44 -2.54 -0.49 -21.63
CA ILE A 44 -1.32 -1.32 -21.58
C ILE A 44 -1.72 -2.81 -21.55
N GLY A 45 -1.27 -3.57 -22.55
CA GLY A 45 -1.56 -5.00 -22.70
C GLY A 45 -2.72 -5.31 -23.65
N ASP A 46 -3.40 -4.30 -24.18
CA ASP A 46 -4.38 -4.48 -25.24
C ASP A 46 -3.70 -4.91 -26.55
N VAL A 47 -4.27 -5.91 -27.22
CA VAL A 47 -3.79 -6.43 -28.51
C VAL A 47 -4.67 -5.90 -29.63
N MET A 48 -4.06 -5.23 -30.60
CA MET A 48 -4.73 -4.76 -31.82
C MET A 48 -4.32 -5.62 -33.01
N GLU A 49 -5.30 -5.98 -33.84
CA GLU A 49 -5.09 -6.70 -35.09
C GLU A 49 -5.45 -5.79 -36.25
N PHE A 50 -4.53 -5.63 -37.21
CA PHE A 50 -4.74 -4.85 -38.41
C PHE A 50 -4.54 -5.73 -39.65
N THR A 51 -5.49 -5.65 -40.57
CA THR A 51 -5.41 -6.21 -41.91
C THR A 51 -5.59 -5.10 -42.94
N ALA A 52 -5.41 -5.41 -44.22
CA ALA A 52 -5.69 -4.45 -45.30
C ALA A 52 -7.17 -3.98 -45.29
N ARG A 53 -8.09 -4.75 -44.68
CA ARG A 53 -9.54 -4.49 -44.72
C ARG A 53 -10.12 -4.08 -43.37
N SER A 54 -9.54 -4.51 -42.25
CA SER A 54 -10.09 -4.31 -40.90
C SER A 54 -9.02 -3.94 -39.87
N GLY A 55 -9.42 -3.19 -38.86
CA GLY A 55 -8.64 -2.97 -37.63
C GLY A 55 -9.55 -3.25 -36.45
N ARG A 56 -9.11 -4.04 -35.47
CA ARG A 56 -9.93 -4.37 -34.30
C ARG A 56 -9.10 -4.63 -33.04
N MET A 57 -9.76 -4.53 -31.89
CA MET A 57 -9.26 -5.07 -30.64
C MET A 57 -9.40 -6.59 -30.63
N ALA A 58 -8.29 -7.31 -30.48
CA ALA A 58 -8.22 -8.77 -30.62
C ALA A 58 -8.02 -9.52 -29.30
N GLY A 59 -7.72 -8.82 -28.20
CA GLY A 59 -7.59 -9.44 -26.87
C GLY A 59 -6.68 -8.66 -25.94
N ARG A 60 -6.20 -9.35 -24.90
CA ARG A 60 -5.24 -8.82 -23.92
C ARG A 60 -4.12 -9.81 -23.68
N VAL A 61 -2.93 -9.28 -23.43
CA VAL A 61 -1.77 -10.03 -22.93
C VAL A 61 -1.46 -9.62 -21.49
N THR A 62 -0.79 -10.51 -20.76
CA THR A 62 -0.31 -10.17 -19.41
C THR A 62 0.65 -9.00 -19.49
N SER A 63 0.30 -7.93 -18.80
CA SER A 63 1.04 -6.68 -18.75
C SER A 63 1.00 -6.14 -17.33
N GLY A 64 1.93 -5.25 -16.99
CA GLY A 64 2.02 -4.71 -15.64
C GLY A 64 3.27 -3.89 -15.42
N ARG A 65 3.42 -3.41 -14.20
CA ARG A 65 4.60 -2.67 -13.75
C ARG A 65 5.47 -3.62 -12.94
N ILE A 66 6.77 -3.61 -13.23
CA ILE A 66 7.79 -4.25 -12.41
C ILE A 66 8.56 -3.12 -11.75
N PHE A 67 8.60 -3.12 -10.43
CA PHE A 67 9.37 -2.13 -9.68
C PHE A 67 10.82 -2.61 -9.52
N VAL A 68 11.76 -1.67 -9.51
CA VAL A 68 13.20 -1.94 -9.34
C VAL A 68 13.68 -1.11 -8.16
N ASP A 69 14.34 -1.75 -7.20
CA ASP A 69 14.90 -1.12 -6.01
C ASP A 69 16.30 -1.67 -5.71
N GLY A 70 17.32 -0.85 -5.96
CA GLY A 70 18.73 -1.27 -5.85
C GLY A 70 19.06 -2.41 -6.83
N LEU A 71 19.51 -3.55 -6.28
CA LEU A 71 19.78 -4.77 -7.04
C LEU A 71 18.54 -5.67 -7.21
N GLY A 72 17.43 -5.31 -6.55
CA GLY A 72 16.16 -6.03 -6.59
C GLY A 72 15.34 -5.67 -7.83
N VAL A 73 14.90 -6.67 -8.58
CA VAL A 73 14.00 -6.53 -9.74
C VAL A 73 12.73 -7.31 -9.44
N GLY A 74 11.61 -6.61 -9.29
CA GLY A 74 10.30 -7.20 -9.03
C GLY A 74 10.09 -7.72 -7.61
N ASP A 75 11.05 -7.50 -6.71
CA ASP A 75 11.01 -7.83 -5.29
C ASP A 75 10.18 -6.82 -4.47
N VAL A 76 10.06 -5.58 -4.95
CA VAL A 76 9.20 -4.57 -4.36
C VAL A 76 7.78 -4.72 -4.89
N GLY A 77 6.91 -5.35 -4.10
CA GLY A 77 5.48 -5.40 -4.34
C GLY A 77 4.74 -4.12 -3.93
N SER A 78 3.46 -4.02 -4.34
CA SER A 78 2.55 -2.95 -3.91
C SER A 78 2.37 -2.89 -2.38
N VAL A 79 2.51 -4.02 -1.69
CA VAL A 79 2.46 -4.12 -0.22
C VAL A 79 3.64 -3.38 0.42
N VAL A 80 4.86 -3.59 -0.08
CA VAL A 80 6.07 -2.92 0.44
C VAL A 80 5.96 -1.40 0.27
N LEU A 81 5.45 -0.94 -0.88
CA LEU A 81 5.22 0.50 -1.11
C LEU A 81 4.13 1.07 -0.18
N ARG A 82 3.08 0.31 0.11
CA ARG A 82 2.04 0.72 1.06
C ARG A 82 2.61 0.86 2.48
N ASP A 83 3.42 -0.09 2.91
CA ASP A 83 4.04 -0.05 4.23
C ASP A 83 5.00 1.15 4.34
N ARG A 84 5.84 1.38 3.32
CA ARG A 84 6.70 2.58 3.25
C ARG A 84 5.89 3.88 3.33
N LYS A 85 4.76 3.95 2.62
CA LYS A 85 3.88 5.12 2.66
C LYS A 85 3.33 5.37 4.06
N GLN A 86 2.80 4.33 4.71
CA GLN A 86 2.27 4.46 6.07
C GLN A 86 3.35 4.86 7.09
N LEU A 87 4.53 4.24 7.02
CA LEU A 87 5.68 4.58 7.87
C LEU A 87 6.12 6.03 7.70
N SER A 88 6.12 6.54 6.46
CA SER A 88 6.50 7.93 6.16
C SER A 88 5.50 8.97 6.68
N GLN A 89 4.22 8.60 6.79
CA GLN A 89 3.14 9.52 7.17
C GLN A 89 2.89 9.54 8.68
N ASP A 90 2.82 8.36 9.29
CA ASP A 90 2.35 8.21 10.67
C ASP A 90 3.40 7.60 11.62
N GLY A 91 4.52 7.13 11.09
CA GLY A 91 5.56 6.47 11.88
C GLY A 91 5.17 5.06 12.35
N ILE A 92 5.97 4.52 13.25
CA ILE A 92 5.82 3.18 13.82
C ILE A 92 5.97 3.18 15.33
N LEU A 93 5.18 2.32 15.97
CA LEU A 93 5.24 1.98 17.38
C LEU A 93 5.43 0.47 17.51
N ILE A 94 6.51 0.06 18.17
CA ILE A 94 6.84 -1.34 18.42
C ILE A 94 6.63 -1.60 19.90
N THR A 95 5.89 -2.65 20.23
CA THR A 95 5.70 -3.10 21.62
C THR A 95 6.30 -4.48 21.79
N VAL A 96 7.17 -4.64 22.77
CA VAL A 96 7.87 -5.91 23.06
C VAL A 96 7.43 -6.41 24.41
N VAL A 97 6.97 -7.66 24.46
CA VAL A 97 6.47 -8.31 25.68
C VAL A 97 7.09 -9.69 25.78
N THR A 98 7.61 -10.03 26.95
CA THR A 98 8.13 -11.37 27.24
C THR A 98 7.13 -12.11 28.12
N ILE A 99 6.74 -13.30 27.70
CA ILE A 99 5.73 -14.13 28.37
C ILE A 99 6.36 -15.48 28.72
N ASP A 100 6.03 -15.99 29.89
CA ASP A 100 6.41 -17.32 30.36
C ASP A 100 5.62 -18.39 29.60
N ARG A 101 6.31 -19.41 29.10
CA ARG A 101 5.66 -20.50 28.38
C ARG A 101 4.79 -21.40 29.26
N GLU A 102 5.14 -21.56 30.55
CA GLU A 102 4.47 -22.51 31.44
C GLU A 102 3.19 -21.94 32.06
N ASN A 103 3.23 -20.68 32.48
CA ASN A 103 2.11 -20.04 33.17
C ASN A 103 1.43 -18.93 32.35
N GLY A 104 1.96 -18.58 31.17
CA GLY A 104 1.40 -17.53 30.30
C GLY A 104 1.48 -16.12 30.87
N GLN A 105 2.25 -15.91 31.94
CA GLN A 105 2.39 -14.62 32.61
C GLN A 105 3.44 -13.75 31.93
N VAL A 106 3.27 -12.44 32.01
CA VAL A 106 4.24 -11.48 31.50
C VAL A 106 5.44 -11.44 32.44
N ILE A 107 6.58 -11.98 32.00
CA ILE A 107 7.84 -11.98 32.77
C ILE A 107 8.51 -10.61 32.68
N ALA A 108 8.49 -10.00 31.49
CA ALA A 108 9.17 -8.73 31.24
C ALA A 108 8.48 -7.89 30.16
N GLY A 109 8.62 -6.56 30.24
CA GLY A 109 7.92 -5.60 29.39
C GLY A 109 6.59 -5.11 29.99
N PRO A 110 5.76 -4.38 29.23
CA PRO A 110 5.90 -4.03 27.82
C PRO A 110 6.93 -2.90 27.59
N ASP A 111 7.93 -3.17 26.75
CA ASP A 111 8.82 -2.14 26.25
C ASP A 111 8.25 -1.53 24.97
N VAL A 112 8.28 -0.21 24.88
CA VAL A 112 7.66 0.53 23.78
C VAL A 112 8.70 1.38 23.08
N ILE A 113 8.88 1.16 21.80
CA ILE A 113 9.83 1.87 20.94
C ILE A 113 9.03 2.62 19.87
N SER A 114 9.23 3.94 19.77
CA SER A 114 8.58 4.80 18.78
C SER A 114 9.61 5.35 17.80
N ARG A 115 9.29 5.33 16.49
CA ARG A 115 10.10 5.95 15.43
C ARG A 115 9.19 6.70 14.46
N GLY A 116 9.44 7.99 14.25
CA GLY A 116 8.69 8.83 13.30
C GLY A 116 7.24 9.16 13.70
N PHE A 117 6.77 8.65 14.85
CA PHE A 117 5.42 8.89 15.35
C PHE A 117 5.39 10.04 16.37
N VAL A 118 6.04 9.87 17.53
CA VAL A 118 6.18 10.89 18.58
C VAL A 118 7.62 10.96 19.10
N TYR A 119 8.07 12.16 19.47
CA TYR A 119 9.40 12.33 20.07
C TYR A 119 9.35 11.92 21.54
N VAL A 120 10.00 10.81 21.88
CA VAL A 120 9.88 10.15 23.19
C VAL A 120 10.21 11.10 24.35
N ARG A 121 11.19 12.00 24.20
CA ARG A 121 11.58 12.93 25.27
C ARG A 121 10.51 13.98 25.61
N GLU A 122 9.61 14.27 24.68
CA GLU A 122 8.50 15.23 24.88
C GLU A 122 7.18 14.52 25.18
N SER A 123 7.14 13.19 25.14
CA SER A 123 5.92 12.39 25.22
C SER A 123 6.06 11.21 26.18
N GLU A 124 6.89 11.32 27.22
CA GLU A 124 7.07 10.26 28.22
C GLU A 124 5.75 9.84 28.87
N ALA A 125 4.87 10.79 29.21
CA ALA A 125 3.55 10.52 29.77
C ALA A 125 2.68 9.67 28.82
N LEU A 126 2.69 9.98 27.52
CA LEU A 126 1.96 9.19 26.52
C LEU A 126 2.52 7.77 26.42
N MET A 127 3.85 7.62 26.47
CA MET A 127 4.50 6.31 26.41
C MET A 127 4.19 5.46 27.64
N GLU A 128 4.11 6.07 28.82
CA GLU A 128 3.69 5.39 30.04
C GLU A 128 2.22 4.97 29.98
N GLU A 129 1.32 5.83 29.48
CA GLU A 129 -0.08 5.46 29.23
C GLU A 129 -0.18 4.29 28.23
N VAL A 130 0.64 4.27 27.18
CA VAL A 130 0.72 3.14 26.24
C VAL A 130 1.11 1.86 26.97
N ARG A 131 2.13 1.88 27.83
CA ARG A 131 2.55 0.70 28.60
C ARG A 131 1.44 0.16 29.48
N VAL A 132 0.73 1.05 30.17
CA VAL A 132 -0.44 0.69 31.00
C VAL A 132 -1.51 0.04 30.13
N LYS A 133 -1.84 0.61 28.97
CA LYS A 133 -2.85 0.07 28.05
C LYS A 133 -2.47 -1.31 27.48
N VAL A 134 -1.18 -1.55 27.24
CA VAL A 134 -0.71 -2.88 26.80
C VAL A 134 -0.88 -3.91 27.93
N LYS A 135 -0.52 -3.57 29.18
CA LYS A 135 -0.73 -4.46 30.33
C LYS A 135 -2.21 -4.79 30.52
N GLU A 136 -3.07 -3.77 30.50
CA GLU A 136 -4.53 -3.97 30.59
C GLU A 136 -5.07 -4.89 29.47
N ALA A 137 -4.54 -4.77 28.25
CA ALA A 137 -4.94 -5.61 27.13
C ALA A 137 -4.50 -7.07 27.33
N LEU A 138 -3.30 -7.29 27.88
CA LEU A 138 -2.76 -8.62 28.17
C LEU A 138 -3.50 -9.30 29.33
N ASP A 139 -3.75 -8.58 30.42
CA ASP A 139 -4.47 -9.10 31.59
C ASP A 139 -5.90 -9.54 31.20
N LYS A 140 -6.54 -8.78 30.30
CA LYS A 140 -7.85 -9.15 29.71
C LYS A 140 -7.78 -10.43 28.87
N CYS A 141 -6.69 -10.64 28.14
CA CYS A 141 -6.53 -11.87 27.34
C CYS A 141 -6.31 -13.10 28.25
N GLN A 142 -5.50 -12.96 29.31
CA GLN A 142 -5.28 -14.04 30.29
C GLN A 142 -6.55 -14.41 31.05
N THR A 143 -7.34 -13.43 31.51
CA THR A 143 -8.60 -13.68 32.22
C THR A 143 -9.66 -14.35 31.35
N GLN A 144 -9.61 -14.15 30.03
CA GLN A 144 -10.48 -14.83 29.06
C GLN A 144 -10.01 -16.24 28.69
N GLY A 145 -8.89 -16.72 29.23
CA GLY A 145 -8.36 -18.06 28.95
C GLY A 145 -7.82 -18.24 27.52
N ASN A 146 -7.64 -17.15 26.78
CA ASN A 146 -7.18 -17.19 25.39
C ASN A 146 -5.66 -16.96 25.34
N SER A 147 -4.90 -18.06 25.20
CA SER A 147 -3.44 -18.07 25.05
C SER A 147 -2.96 -17.96 23.61
N ASP A 148 -3.84 -17.68 22.64
CA ASP A 148 -3.44 -17.51 21.24
C ASP A 148 -2.66 -16.20 21.03
N TRP A 149 -1.39 -16.35 20.62
CA TRP A 149 -0.49 -15.26 20.27
C TRP A 149 -1.04 -14.32 19.21
N SER A 150 -1.76 -14.86 18.22
CA SER A 150 -2.39 -14.07 17.16
C SER A 150 -3.46 -13.14 17.74
N PHE A 151 -4.27 -13.69 18.64
CA PHE A 151 -5.32 -12.95 19.33
C PHE A 151 -4.73 -11.84 20.21
N MET A 152 -3.73 -12.15 21.05
CA MET A 152 -3.06 -11.15 21.89
C MET A 152 -2.44 -10.01 21.08
N LYS A 153 -1.73 -10.34 19.99
CA LYS A 153 -1.17 -9.33 19.07
C LYS A 153 -2.26 -8.44 18.48
N SER A 154 -3.39 -9.02 18.09
CA SER A 154 -4.53 -8.26 17.55
C SER A 154 -5.16 -7.34 18.60
N GLN A 155 -5.36 -7.83 19.82
CA GLN A 155 -5.95 -7.05 20.92
C GLN A 155 -5.07 -5.87 21.33
N ILE A 156 -3.75 -6.07 21.42
CA ILE A 156 -2.79 -4.99 21.67
C ILE A 156 -2.88 -3.94 20.55
N ARG A 157 -2.86 -4.39 19.29
CA ARG A 157 -2.93 -3.49 18.13
C ARG A 157 -4.21 -2.66 18.14
N GLU A 158 -5.36 -3.26 18.37
CA GLU A 158 -6.65 -2.55 18.34
C GLU A 158 -6.76 -1.55 19.49
N THR A 159 -6.40 -1.98 20.71
CA THR A 159 -6.43 -1.13 21.92
C THR A 159 -5.54 0.09 21.74
N LEU A 160 -4.30 -0.11 21.30
CA LEU A 160 -3.37 0.98 21.05
C LEU A 160 -3.78 1.85 19.86
N SER A 161 -4.28 1.27 18.77
CA SER A 161 -4.72 2.05 17.62
C SER A 161 -5.84 3.02 17.97
N ARG A 162 -6.78 2.59 18.82
CA ARG A 162 -7.89 3.44 19.29
C ARG A 162 -7.37 4.55 20.20
N PHE A 163 -6.59 4.18 21.21
CA PHE A 163 -6.02 5.10 22.19
C PHE A 163 -5.15 6.19 21.54
N LEU A 164 -4.23 5.79 20.65
CA LEU A 164 -3.32 6.73 19.98
C LEU A 164 -4.08 7.67 19.04
N TYR A 165 -5.11 7.19 18.36
CA TYR A 165 -5.93 8.04 17.50
C TYR A 165 -6.74 9.06 18.30
N GLU A 166 -7.28 8.67 19.45
CA GLU A 166 -8.01 9.59 20.34
C GLU A 166 -7.11 10.72 20.86
N ARG A 167 -5.88 10.38 21.27
CA ARG A 167 -4.90 11.33 21.83
C ARG A 167 -4.20 12.19 20.78
N THR A 168 -3.82 11.60 19.64
CA THR A 168 -2.89 12.23 18.67
C THR A 168 -3.50 12.50 17.30
N LYS A 169 -4.69 11.95 17.01
CA LYS A 169 -5.34 11.98 15.69
C LYS A 169 -4.50 11.39 14.55
N ARG A 170 -3.47 10.61 14.88
CA ARG A 170 -2.60 9.89 13.93
C ARG A 170 -2.75 8.38 14.11
N ARG A 171 -2.40 7.61 13.07
CA ARG A 171 -2.53 6.15 13.05
C ARG A 171 -1.19 5.48 12.74
N PRO A 172 -0.25 5.44 13.70
CA PRO A 172 1.04 4.81 13.49
C PRO A 172 0.87 3.32 13.19
N MET A 173 1.84 2.75 12.48
CA MET A 173 1.93 1.30 12.35
C MET A 173 2.27 0.71 13.73
N ILE A 174 1.44 -0.21 14.25
CA ILE A 174 1.66 -0.84 15.55
C ILE A 174 2.09 -2.28 15.36
N LEU A 175 3.31 -2.60 15.81
CA LEU A 175 3.93 -3.92 15.69
C LEU A 175 4.17 -4.54 17.08
N PRO A 176 3.26 -5.39 17.58
CA PRO A 176 3.47 -6.14 18.81
C PRO A 176 4.34 -7.38 18.56
N ILE A 177 5.42 -7.48 19.32
CA ILE A 177 6.36 -8.60 19.36
C ILE A 177 6.19 -9.27 20.72
N ILE A 178 5.90 -10.56 20.71
CA ILE A 178 5.78 -11.38 21.90
C ILE A 178 6.87 -12.44 21.85
N THR A 179 7.69 -12.52 22.88
CA THR A 179 8.77 -13.49 23.05
C THR A 179 8.46 -14.43 24.21
N GLU A 180 8.68 -15.73 24.02
CA GLU A 180 8.57 -16.72 25.09
C GLU A 180 9.94 -16.94 25.75
N VAL A 181 9.94 -17.09 27.07
CA VAL A 181 11.10 -17.55 27.85
C VAL A 181 10.68 -18.72 28.72
#